data_AF-A0E3Y8-F1
#
_entry.id   AF-A0E3Y8-F1
#
_cell.length_a   1.000
_cell.length_b   1.000
_cell.length_c   1.000
_cell.angle_alpha   90.00
_cell.angle_beta   90.00
_cell.angle_gamma   90.00
#
_symmetry.space_group_name_H-M   'P 1'
#
loop_
_entity.id
_entity.type
_entity.pdbx_description
1 polymer ?
#
loop_
_entity_poly.entity_id
_entity_poly.type
_entity_poly.pdbx_seq_one_letter_code
_entity_poly.pdbx_strand_id
1 'polypeptide(L)'
;MFESKLPFSVNTCSITSSPEKFVCINIECSEIKDQSFGCYECLIKKHKQIDQLHFEKIIEIPAFLSQIKQKSKQKNDILDKLIIDCDSKKKLVLQQIHELENFVNIDLLHQRLLQLFSTYLAKLQNEKDLIILAPDYSNQQHLKLLKFYHEDIEQYGKVITQSGIELQGEVDEILENYQIVSLQKFNKLKNQIEALKIQFNEQNQKFAQWEIQRERERQRESPFMQIVEQLKLPVIFVLSILLFLVIGHNLFYLNAQDFDSRLVLNQTQQEDLNINYTNQEYQTNYTKYTNQTSQANQTNQTSQTNQTNQDKQSKSQNTRNQQWLISEILENRRVEEFQNFTIIYDQSFNKTFTQDTYERIQKRVFWDKNDKLVCIGARENKNLRLIGCDLASEVFSITQDAYSARKSQNGEMYWYWVQSKSFGFSPNKNIALTNIDNEDLSSELRFSFGTSKNLEERRVGSQYGHKNTSQYNLVIYASKDNN
;
A
#
# COMPACT_ATOMS: atom_id res chain seq x y z
N MET A 1 -8.56 54.12 17.96
CA MET A 1 -7.43 54.30 18.89
C MET A 1 -7.52 53.21 19.93
N PHE A 2 -6.86 52.07 19.70
CA PHE A 2 -6.62 51.10 20.77
C PHE A 2 -5.22 51.43 21.30
N GLU A 3 -5.15 52.04 22.48
CA GLU A 3 -3.92 52.04 23.27
C GLU A 3 -3.67 50.58 23.66
N SER A 4 -2.89 49.89 22.82
CA SER A 4 -2.36 48.56 23.13
C SER A 4 -1.52 48.73 24.38
N LYS A 5 -2.04 48.34 25.55
CA LYS A 5 -1.22 48.21 26.75
C LYS A 5 -0.02 47.35 26.37
N LEU A 6 1.16 47.97 26.31
CA LEU A 6 2.41 47.25 26.11
C LEU A 6 2.51 46.20 27.23
N PRO A 7 2.72 44.92 26.93
CA PRO A 7 2.63 43.83 27.90
C PRO A 7 3.77 43.81 28.93
N PHE A 8 4.64 44.82 28.96
CA PHE A 8 5.81 44.83 29.83
C PHE A 8 5.50 45.54 31.15
N SER A 9 5.72 44.86 32.28
CA SER A 9 5.80 45.53 33.58
C SER A 9 7.02 46.44 33.58
N VAL A 10 6.79 47.74 33.40
CA VAL A 10 7.86 48.73 33.40
C VAL A 10 8.33 48.90 34.83
N ASN A 11 9.45 48.28 35.18
CA ASN A 11 10.12 48.57 36.44
C ASN A 11 10.64 50.01 36.39
N THR A 12 10.45 50.74 37.48
CA THR A 12 11.06 52.07 37.66
C THR A 12 12.46 51.88 38.24
N CYS A 13 13.44 52.50 37.62
CA CYS A 13 14.82 52.49 38.10
C CYS A 13 14.87 53.07 39.52
N SER A 14 15.46 52.34 40.46
CA SER A 14 15.56 52.76 41.88
C SER A 14 16.43 54.01 42.10
N ILE A 15 17.28 54.36 41.13
CA ILE A 15 18.21 55.49 41.22
C ILE A 15 17.59 56.78 40.67
N THR A 16 16.92 56.69 39.52
CA THR A 16 16.42 57.86 38.78
C THR A 16 14.90 58.00 38.82
N SER A 17 14.18 56.99 39.34
CA SER A 17 12.72 56.83 39.21
C SER A 17 12.20 56.73 37.77
N SER A 18 13.09 56.77 36.78
CA SER A 18 12.76 56.66 35.35
C SER A 18 12.45 55.22 34.96
N PRO A 19 11.56 55.00 33.98
CA PRO A 19 11.21 53.66 33.52
C PRO A 19 12.39 52.94 32.83
N GLU A 20 12.57 51.65 33.12
CA GLU A 20 13.57 50.78 32.50
C GLU A 20 13.10 50.34 31.09
N LYS A 21 13.32 51.22 30.10
CA LYS A 21 12.83 51.04 28.73
C LYS A 21 13.93 50.86 27.69
N PHE A 22 15.19 50.88 28.08
CA PHE A 22 16.33 50.87 27.16
C PHE A 22 17.17 49.60 27.31
N VAL A 23 17.77 49.19 26.20
CA VAL A 23 18.66 48.03 26.10
C VAL A 23 19.90 48.42 25.30
N CYS A 24 21.08 47.98 25.74
CA CYS A 24 22.29 48.05 24.92
C CYS A 24 22.35 46.82 24.02
N ILE A 25 22.46 47.05 22.69
CA ILE A 25 22.60 45.98 21.71
C ILE A 25 24.07 45.67 21.36
N ASN A 26 25.05 46.16 22.12
CA ASN A 26 26.43 45.69 21.93
C ASN A 26 26.60 44.31 22.59
N ILE A 27 27.15 43.35 21.84
CA ILE A 27 27.36 41.99 22.32
C ILE A 27 28.37 41.93 23.48
N GLU A 28 29.36 42.83 23.50
CA GLU A 28 30.36 42.90 24.57
C GLU A 28 29.73 43.28 25.92
N CYS A 29 28.69 44.12 25.93
CA CYS A 29 27.97 44.49 27.16
C CYS A 29 27.06 43.37 27.68
N SER A 30 26.76 42.38 26.86
CA SER A 30 25.90 41.27 27.22
C SER A 30 26.59 40.27 28.16
N GLU A 31 27.92 40.23 28.13
CA GLU A 31 28.71 39.34 28.99
C GLU A 31 28.75 39.83 30.45
N ILE A 32 28.44 41.10 30.68
CA ILE A 32 28.39 41.71 32.01
C ILE A 32 26.93 41.70 32.49
N LYS A 33 26.58 40.67 33.28
CA LYS A 33 25.21 40.24 33.65
C LYS A 33 24.22 41.28 34.20
N ASP A 34 24.62 42.54 34.40
CA ASP A 34 23.76 43.62 34.95
C ASP A 34 23.80 44.92 34.12
N GLN A 35 24.35 44.91 32.91
CA GLN A 35 24.62 46.15 32.15
C GLN A 35 23.81 46.33 30.87
N SER A 36 22.98 45.35 30.53
CA SER A 36 22.36 45.32 29.21
C SER A 36 21.01 46.00 29.11
N PHE A 37 20.31 46.25 30.21
CA PHE A 37 19.01 46.96 30.20
C PHE A 37 18.84 47.86 31.44
N GLY A 38 18.02 48.89 31.32
CA GLY A 38 17.76 49.85 32.39
C GLY A 38 17.17 51.15 31.87
N CYS A 39 17.19 52.20 32.69
CA CYS A 39 16.92 53.55 32.20
C CYS A 39 18.15 54.09 31.44
N TYR A 40 17.92 55.00 30.51
CA TYR A 40 18.95 55.54 29.61
C TYR A 40 20.15 56.13 30.37
N GLU A 41 19.89 56.94 31.40
CA GLU A 41 20.94 57.58 32.21
C GLU A 41 21.82 56.57 32.95
N CYS A 42 21.22 55.52 33.52
CA CYS A 42 21.95 54.45 34.19
C CYS A 42 22.80 53.64 33.22
N LEU A 43 22.29 53.36 32.02
CA LEU A 43 23.07 52.68 30.98
C LEU A 43 24.27 53.53 30.55
N ILE A 44 24.08 54.81 30.24
CA ILE A 44 25.20 55.71 29.88
C ILE A 44 26.23 55.77 31.00
N LYS A 45 25.80 55.93 32.25
CA LYS A 45 26.71 56.01 33.39
C LYS A 45 27.55 54.73 33.52
N LYS A 46 26.93 53.56 33.35
CA LYS A 46 27.63 52.27 33.36
C LYS A 46 28.65 52.17 32.21
N HIS A 47 28.28 52.57 30.99
CA HIS A 47 29.16 52.52 29.82
C HIS A 47 30.36 53.49 29.94
N LYS A 48 30.16 54.68 30.53
CA LYS A 48 31.25 55.62 30.83
C LYS A 48 32.28 55.06 31.84
N GLN A 49 31.85 54.19 32.76
CA GLN A 49 32.73 53.62 33.79
C GLN A 49 33.67 52.54 33.25
N ILE A 50 33.29 51.90 32.13
CA ILE A 50 34.04 50.81 31.50
C ILE A 50 34.81 51.27 30.26
N ASP A 51 34.90 52.59 30.02
CA ASP A 51 35.51 53.21 28.84
C ASP A 51 34.99 52.69 27.49
N GLN A 52 33.75 52.20 27.46
CA GLN A 52 33.09 51.70 26.26
C GLN A 52 32.14 52.76 25.71
N LEU A 53 32.60 53.48 24.68
CA LEU A 53 31.84 54.53 24.00
C LEU A 53 31.04 53.95 22.83
N HIS A 54 29.93 53.28 23.10
CA HIS A 54 28.98 52.84 22.06
C HIS A 54 27.52 53.23 22.39
N PHE A 55 27.32 54.47 22.83
CA PHE A 55 25.99 54.99 23.22
C PHE A 55 24.96 54.92 22.09
N GLU A 56 25.40 54.94 20.83
CA GLU A 56 24.57 54.75 19.64
C GLU A 56 23.95 53.35 19.53
N LYS A 57 24.43 52.39 20.33
CA LYS A 57 23.90 51.03 20.45
C LYS A 57 22.86 50.90 21.58
N ILE A 58 22.47 51.99 22.24
CA ILE A 58 21.38 51.96 23.22
C ILE A 58 20.07 52.27 22.49
N ILE A 59 19.13 51.34 22.52
CA ILE A 59 17.82 51.47 21.86
C ILE A 59 16.68 51.17 22.83
N GLU A 60 15.48 51.64 22.50
CA GLU A 60 14.30 51.30 23.27
C GLU A 60 13.91 49.83 23.08
N ILE A 61 13.47 49.18 24.16
CA ILE A 61 13.04 47.77 24.15
C ILE A 61 11.95 47.51 23.08
N PRO A 62 10.91 48.35 22.91
CA PRO A 62 9.95 48.17 21.83
C PRO A 62 10.57 48.20 20.42
N ALA A 63 11.54 49.08 20.17
CA ALA A 63 12.24 49.17 18.89
C ALA A 63 13.11 47.93 18.65
N PHE A 64 13.83 47.47 19.68
CA PHE A 64 14.60 46.22 19.65
C PHE A 64 13.72 45.02 19.31
N LEU A 65 12.61 44.84 20.05
CA LEU A 65 11.67 43.73 19.85
C LEU A 65 11.01 43.78 18.46
N SER A 66 10.73 44.97 17.92
CA SER A 66 10.24 45.12 16.56
C SER A 66 11.24 44.61 15.53
N GLN A 67 12.53 44.92 15.69
CA GLN A 67 13.59 44.43 14.81
C GLN A 67 13.76 42.91 14.92
N ILE A 68 13.76 42.36 16.14
CA ILE A 68 13.77 40.91 16.36
C ILE A 68 12.58 40.23 15.67
N LYS A 69 11.37 40.80 15.80
CA LYS A 69 10.16 40.25 15.19
C LYS A 69 10.25 40.25 13.66
N GLN A 70 10.77 41.32 13.08
CA GLN A 70 11.02 41.39 11.63
C GLN A 70 12.02 40.32 11.19
N LYS A 71 13.12 40.17 11.95
CA LYS A 71 14.17 39.18 11.69
C LYS A 71 13.68 37.74 11.81
N SER A 72 12.89 37.47 12.85
CA SER A 72 12.19 36.20 13.09
C SER A 72 11.26 35.87 11.92
N LYS A 73 10.49 36.85 11.44
CA LYS A 73 9.65 36.68 10.25
C LYS A 73 10.47 36.30 9.02
N GLN A 74 11.56 37.03 8.73
CA GLN A 74 12.45 36.72 7.60
C GLN A 74 13.04 35.31 7.70
N LYS A 75 13.49 34.91 8.89
CA LYS A 75 13.99 33.55 9.15
C LYS A 75 12.92 32.48 8.92
N ASN A 76 11.70 32.72 9.41
CA ASN A 76 10.57 31.82 9.20
C ASN A 76 10.16 31.72 7.72
N ASP A 77 10.16 32.84 6.98
CA ASP A 77 9.87 32.85 5.54
C ASP A 77 10.90 32.01 4.76
N ILE A 78 12.18 32.02 5.17
CA ILE A 78 13.24 31.17 4.60
C ILE A 78 12.99 29.70 4.94
N LEU A 79 12.71 29.38 6.20
CA LEU A 79 12.43 28.02 6.66
C LEU A 79 11.20 27.43 5.95
N ASP A 80 10.13 28.21 5.78
CA ASP A 80 8.91 27.76 5.12
C ASP A 80 9.15 27.40 3.64
N LYS A 81 9.93 28.22 2.92
CA LYS A 81 10.34 27.89 1.55
C LYS A 81 11.11 26.56 1.50
N LEU A 82 12.04 26.36 2.43
CA LEU A 82 12.85 25.13 2.50
C LEU A 82 12.02 23.89 2.86
N ILE A 83 11.03 24.04 3.75
CA ILE A 83 10.09 22.96 4.07
C ILE A 83 9.29 22.58 2.82
N ILE A 84 8.76 23.56 2.09
CA ILE A 84 8.01 23.34 0.83
C ILE A 84 8.89 22.66 -0.22
N ASP A 85 10.13 23.12 -0.40
CA ASP A 85 11.08 22.53 -1.35
C ASP A 85 11.44 21.09 -0.97
N CYS A 86 11.68 20.83 0.32
CA CYS A 86 11.97 19.50 0.85
C CYS A 86 10.80 18.52 0.63
N ASP A 87 9.57 18.95 0.93
CA ASP A 87 8.37 18.13 0.70
C ASP A 87 8.12 17.86 -0.79
N SER A 88 8.39 18.85 -1.64
CA SER A 88 8.27 18.71 -3.09
C SER A 88 9.29 17.71 -3.64
N LYS A 89 10.54 17.80 -3.18
CA LYS A 89 11.59 16.83 -3.52
C LYS A 89 11.27 15.42 -3.04
N LYS A 90 10.79 15.29 -1.80
CA LYS A 90 10.32 14.01 -1.25
C LYS A 90 9.28 13.38 -2.18
N LYS A 91 8.25 14.13 -2.59
CA LYS A 91 7.22 13.64 -3.51
C LYS A 91 7.81 13.17 -4.85
N LEU A 92 8.73 13.95 -5.42
CA LEU A 92 9.39 13.60 -6.69
C LEU A 92 10.19 12.30 -6.59
N VAL A 93 11.01 12.15 -5.53
CA VAL A 93 11.82 10.95 -5.30
C VAL A 93 10.94 9.72 -5.07
N LEU A 94 9.87 9.87 -4.29
CA LEU A 94 8.91 8.79 -4.07
C LEU A 94 8.18 8.37 -5.36
N GLN A 95 7.86 9.33 -6.23
CA GLN A 95 7.29 9.05 -7.54
C GLN A 95 8.28 8.28 -8.43
N GLN A 96 9.55 8.69 -8.48
CA GLN A 96 10.58 7.97 -9.24
C GLN A 96 10.75 6.53 -8.75
N ILE A 97 10.64 6.30 -7.44
CA ILE A 97 10.71 4.97 -6.86
C ILE A 97 9.49 4.14 -7.21
N HIS A 98 8.30 4.75 -7.22
CA HIS A 98 7.07 4.07 -7.62
C HIS A 98 7.15 3.57 -9.07
N GLU A 99 7.74 4.36 -9.97
CA GLU A 99 8.00 3.94 -11.36
C GLU A 99 8.95 2.73 -11.47
N LEU A 100 9.73 2.45 -10.42
CA LEU A 100 10.65 1.31 -10.35
C LEU A 100 10.01 0.04 -9.75
N GLU A 101 8.75 0.05 -9.28
CA GLU A 101 8.07 -1.04 -8.53
C GLU A 101 8.08 -2.42 -9.17
N ASN A 102 8.37 -2.51 -10.47
CA ASN A 102 8.54 -3.78 -11.15
C ASN A 102 9.86 -4.51 -10.81
N PHE A 103 10.77 -3.88 -10.05
CA PHE A 103 12.14 -4.39 -9.83
C PHE A 103 12.51 -4.42 -8.33
N VAL A 104 12.00 -5.42 -7.60
CA VAL A 104 12.48 -5.94 -6.28
C VAL A 104 12.34 -5.00 -5.06
N ASN A 105 11.76 -5.52 -3.96
CA ASN A 105 11.77 -5.01 -2.56
C ASN A 105 12.01 -3.50 -2.35
N ILE A 106 11.12 -2.69 -2.94
CA ILE A 106 11.15 -1.23 -2.86
C ILE A 106 10.80 -0.71 -1.46
N ASP A 107 10.09 -1.50 -0.66
CA ASP A 107 9.63 -1.10 0.67
C ASP A 107 10.79 -0.63 1.57
N LEU A 108 11.95 -1.30 1.51
CA LEU A 108 13.11 -0.93 2.34
C LEU A 108 13.74 0.40 1.89
N LEU A 109 13.84 0.61 0.58
CA LEU A 109 14.33 1.87 -0.01
C LEU A 109 13.39 3.01 0.36
N HIS A 110 12.09 2.78 0.19
CA HIS A 110 11.02 3.70 0.52
C HIS A 110 11.05 4.12 1.99
N GLN A 111 11.15 3.15 2.91
CA GLN A 111 11.25 3.42 4.36
C GLN A 111 12.49 4.25 4.71
N ARG A 112 13.66 3.92 4.15
CA ARG A 112 14.91 4.64 4.44
C ARG A 112 14.83 6.10 3.99
N LEU A 113 14.29 6.35 2.80
CA LEU A 113 14.14 7.72 2.29
C LEU A 113 13.09 8.51 3.08
N LEU A 114 11.96 7.88 3.45
CA LEU A 114 10.98 8.52 4.33
C LEU A 114 11.60 8.92 5.68
N GLN A 115 12.40 8.04 6.28
CA GLN A 115 13.09 8.33 7.53
C GLN A 115 14.04 9.53 7.38
N LEU A 116 14.84 9.56 6.31
CA LEU A 116 15.77 10.64 6.02
C LEU A 116 15.06 11.99 5.90
N PHE A 117 14.02 12.07 5.05
CA PHE A 117 13.23 13.30 4.89
C PHE A 117 12.52 13.72 6.18
N SER A 118 11.97 12.77 6.95
CA SER A 118 11.29 13.08 8.21
C SER A 118 12.24 13.67 9.27
N THR A 119 13.47 13.15 9.34
CA THR A 119 14.50 13.65 10.26
C THR A 119 14.90 15.08 9.90
N TYR A 120 15.06 15.35 8.61
CA TYR A 120 15.40 16.68 8.11
C TYR A 120 14.26 17.69 8.35
N LEU A 121 13.02 17.34 8.05
CA LEU A 121 11.85 18.18 8.29
C LEU A 121 11.67 18.50 9.79
N ALA A 122 11.85 17.49 10.66
CA ALA A 122 11.79 17.70 12.10
C ALA A 122 12.87 18.68 12.59
N LYS A 123 14.09 18.63 12.02
CA LYS A 123 15.16 19.59 12.32
C LYS A 123 14.75 21.02 11.93
N LEU A 124 14.16 21.21 10.74
CA LEU A 124 13.67 22.52 10.29
C LEU A 124 12.51 23.05 11.15
N GLN A 125 11.60 22.18 11.57
CA GLN A 125 10.46 22.53 12.42
C GLN A 125 10.93 22.94 13.83
N ASN A 126 11.85 22.18 14.42
CA ASN A 126 12.43 22.53 15.71
C ASN A 126 13.14 23.90 15.68
N GLU A 127 13.85 24.20 14.59
CA GLU A 127 14.48 25.52 14.38
C GLU A 127 13.46 26.67 14.29
N LYS A 128 12.27 26.40 13.73
CA LYS A 128 11.17 27.36 13.66
C LYS A 128 10.56 27.63 15.05
N ASP A 129 10.37 26.57 15.84
CA ASP A 129 9.75 26.64 17.17
C ASP A 129 10.64 27.31 18.23
N LEU A 130 11.96 27.34 18.03
CA LEU A 130 12.89 28.02 18.93
C LEU A 130 12.75 29.56 18.92
N ILE A 131 12.00 30.13 17.96
CA ILE A 131 11.80 31.58 17.81
C ILE A 131 10.41 32.00 18.30
N ILE A 132 9.94 31.42 19.40
CA ILE A 132 8.74 31.93 20.07
C ILE A 132 9.16 33.10 20.96
N LEU A 133 8.83 34.31 20.53
CA LEU A 133 8.91 35.50 21.37
C LEU A 133 7.93 35.34 22.54
N ALA A 134 8.44 35.17 23.75
CA ALA A 134 7.62 35.25 24.95
C ALA A 134 6.97 36.66 25.04
N PRO A 135 5.77 36.76 25.64
CA PRO A 135 5.07 38.04 25.76
C PRO A 135 5.85 39.07 26.60
N ASP A 136 6.65 38.60 27.56
CA ASP A 136 7.37 39.45 28.52
C ASP A 136 8.88 39.35 28.32
N TYR A 137 9.53 40.50 28.18
CA TYR A 137 10.97 40.63 28.05
C TYR A 137 11.64 40.42 29.40
N SER A 138 12.58 39.46 29.48
CA SER A 138 13.33 39.15 30.70
C SER A 138 14.83 39.07 30.44
N ASN A 139 15.64 39.18 31.50
CA ASN A 139 17.10 39.04 31.40
C ASN A 139 17.56 37.69 30.84
N GLN A 140 16.86 36.62 31.17
CA GLN A 140 17.17 35.28 30.63
C GLN A 140 16.95 35.22 29.12
N GLN A 141 16.01 36.01 28.59
CA GLN A 141 15.73 36.09 27.16
C GLN A 141 16.63 37.11 26.46
N HIS A 142 17.02 38.20 27.14
CA HIS A 142 17.82 39.26 26.55
C HIS A 142 19.05 38.71 25.83
N LEU A 143 19.83 37.82 26.46
CA LEU A 143 21.01 37.21 25.83
C LEU A 143 20.67 36.40 24.58
N LYS A 144 19.56 35.65 24.60
CA LYS A 144 19.09 34.88 23.45
C LYS A 144 18.66 35.80 22.30
N LEU A 145 17.85 36.82 22.62
CA LEU A 145 17.37 37.79 21.65
C LEU A 145 18.52 38.62 21.07
N LEU A 146 19.51 38.97 21.89
CA LEU A 146 20.67 39.73 21.44
C LEU A 146 21.59 38.89 20.55
N LYS A 147 21.82 37.61 20.90
CA LYS A 147 22.53 36.69 19.99
C LYS A 147 21.80 36.59 18.65
N PHE A 148 20.48 36.38 18.68
CA PHE A 148 19.66 36.35 17.48
C PHE A 148 19.69 37.69 16.70
N TYR A 149 19.75 38.82 17.40
CA TYR A 149 19.89 40.15 16.80
C TYR A 149 21.17 40.29 15.98
N HIS A 150 22.27 39.68 16.43
CA HIS A 150 23.57 39.74 15.75
C HIS A 150 23.81 38.62 14.75
N GLU A 151 23.03 37.54 14.79
CA GLU A 151 23.13 36.45 13.81
C GLU A 151 22.94 36.97 12.37
N ASP A 152 23.88 36.74 11.47
CA ASP A 152 23.68 37.09 10.08
C ASP A 152 22.63 36.15 9.44
N ILE A 153 21.50 36.73 9.01
CA ILE A 153 20.42 35.95 8.36
C ILE A 153 20.94 35.33 7.06
N GLU A 154 21.83 36.02 6.34
CA GLU A 154 22.41 35.47 5.11
C GLU A 154 23.28 34.25 5.41
N GLN A 155 24.07 34.31 6.49
CA GLN A 155 24.85 33.17 6.95
C GLN A 155 23.94 32.00 7.36
N TYR A 156 22.84 32.28 8.06
CA TYR A 156 21.85 31.26 8.41
C TYR A 156 21.24 30.60 7.15
N GLY A 157 20.84 31.42 6.17
CA GLY A 157 20.35 30.94 4.88
C GLY A 157 21.37 30.05 4.17
N LYS A 158 22.67 30.39 4.22
CA LYS A 158 23.76 29.57 3.67
C LYS A 158 23.90 28.23 4.39
N VAL A 159 23.89 28.22 5.73
CA VAL A 159 24.03 26.98 6.52
C VAL A 159 22.89 26.00 6.21
N ILE A 160 21.64 26.49 6.13
CA ILE A 160 20.54 25.58 5.82
C ILE A 160 20.55 25.17 4.35
N THR A 161 20.90 26.07 3.43
CA THR A 161 21.07 25.72 2.01
C THR A 161 22.10 24.60 1.87
N GLN A 162 23.20 24.70 2.60
CA GLN A 162 24.23 23.66 2.66
C GLN A 162 23.68 22.34 3.21
N SER A 163 22.91 22.36 4.30
CA SER A 163 22.24 21.16 4.81
C SER A 163 21.24 20.56 3.80
N GLY A 164 20.60 21.38 2.96
CA GLY A 164 19.75 20.92 1.86
C GLY A 164 20.53 20.26 0.72
N ILE A 165 21.75 20.73 0.46
CA ILE A 165 22.69 20.11 -0.50
C ILE A 165 23.18 18.76 0.05
N GLU A 166 23.52 18.69 1.34
CA GLU A 166 23.92 17.46 2.03
C GLU A 166 22.81 16.40 1.96
N LEU A 167 21.57 16.78 2.27
CA LEU A 167 20.40 15.90 2.11
C LEU A 167 20.27 15.38 0.68
N GLN A 168 20.49 16.23 -0.32
CA GLN A 168 20.44 15.81 -1.72
C GLN A 168 21.53 14.77 -2.02
N GLY A 169 22.76 14.99 -1.56
CA GLY A 169 23.85 14.05 -1.71
C GLY A 169 23.55 12.69 -1.10
N GLU A 170 22.96 12.66 0.10
CA GLU A 170 22.56 11.41 0.76
C GLU A 170 21.44 10.67 -0.01
N VAL A 171 20.47 11.42 -0.56
CA VAL A 171 19.42 10.84 -1.41
C VAL A 171 20.02 10.22 -2.68
N ASP A 172 20.91 10.96 -3.35
CA ASP A 172 21.55 10.52 -4.59
C ASP A 172 22.40 9.27 -4.34
N GLU A 173 23.16 9.22 -3.24
CA GLU A 173 23.96 8.06 -2.82
C GLU A 173 23.08 6.82 -2.58
N ILE A 174 21.92 6.99 -1.92
CA ILE A 174 20.97 5.90 -1.68
C ILE A 174 20.42 5.35 -3.00
N LEU A 175 20.05 6.24 -3.93
CA LEU A 175 19.52 5.85 -5.25
C LEU A 175 20.57 5.16 -6.11
N GLU A 176 21.81 5.68 -6.14
CA GLU A 176 22.92 5.07 -6.88
C GLU A 176 23.23 3.67 -6.35
N ASN A 177 23.36 3.52 -5.03
CA ASN A 177 23.58 2.22 -4.40
C ASN A 177 22.45 1.22 -4.73
N TYR A 178 21.21 1.69 -4.76
CA TYR A 178 20.07 0.85 -5.16
C TYR A 178 20.15 0.41 -6.63
N GLN A 179 20.50 1.31 -7.55
CA GLN A 179 20.69 1.00 -8.96
C GLN A 179 21.79 -0.06 -9.15
N ILE A 180 22.93 0.09 -8.45
CA ILE A 180 24.04 -0.87 -8.49
C ILE A 180 23.57 -2.25 -8.02
N VAL A 181 22.89 -2.34 -6.87
CA VAL A 181 22.39 -3.61 -6.32
C VAL A 181 21.36 -4.25 -7.26
N SER A 182 20.49 -3.45 -7.86
CA SER A 182 19.46 -3.92 -8.80
C SER A 182 20.09 -4.47 -10.08
N LEU A 183 21.10 -3.78 -10.64
CA LEU A 183 21.85 -4.24 -11.80
C LEU A 183 22.60 -5.55 -11.52
N GLN A 184 23.20 -5.68 -10.34
CA GLN A 184 23.86 -6.92 -9.91
C GLN A 184 22.86 -8.10 -9.81
N LYS A 185 21.68 -7.88 -9.22
CA LYS A 185 20.61 -8.89 -9.16
C LYS A 185 20.12 -9.29 -10.56
N PHE A 186 19.92 -8.31 -11.44
CA PHE A 186 19.51 -8.55 -12.83
C PHE A 186 20.54 -9.42 -13.56
N ASN A 187 21.83 -9.07 -13.47
CA ASN A 187 22.90 -9.85 -14.08
C ASN A 187 22.96 -11.28 -13.52
N LYS A 188 22.76 -11.45 -12.20
CA LYS A 188 22.66 -12.79 -11.58
C LYS A 188 21.49 -13.59 -12.14
N LEU A 189 20.30 -12.99 -12.27
CA LEU A 189 19.12 -13.66 -12.82
C LEU A 189 19.32 -14.03 -14.30
N LYS A 190 19.93 -13.12 -15.08
CA LYS A 190 20.29 -13.37 -16.48
C LYS A 190 21.19 -14.59 -16.61
N ASN A 191 22.23 -14.68 -15.79
CA ASN A 191 23.16 -15.82 -15.78
C ASN A 191 22.44 -17.12 -15.39
N GLN A 192 21.49 -17.07 -14.45
CA GLN A 192 20.66 -18.23 -14.08
C GLN A 192 19.75 -18.69 -15.22
N ILE A 193 19.13 -17.75 -15.95
CA ILE A 193 18.31 -18.05 -17.12
C ILE A 193 19.16 -18.69 -18.23
N GLU A 194 20.36 -18.16 -18.47
CA GLU A 194 21.29 -18.75 -19.43
C GLU A 194 21.71 -20.18 -19.02
N ALA A 195 22.00 -20.41 -17.74
CA ALA A 195 22.29 -21.75 -17.23
C ALA A 195 21.10 -22.72 -17.40
N LEU A 196 19.87 -22.27 -17.11
CA LEU A 196 18.67 -23.08 -17.31
C LEU A 196 18.41 -23.39 -18.80
N LYS A 197 18.67 -22.44 -19.70
CA LYS A 197 18.59 -22.67 -21.16
C LYS A 197 19.58 -23.74 -21.60
N ILE A 198 20.81 -23.72 -21.08
CA ILE A 198 21.81 -24.76 -21.36
C ILE A 198 21.30 -26.13 -20.86
N GLN A 199 20.84 -26.22 -19.62
CA GLN A 199 20.30 -27.46 -19.06
C GLN A 199 19.09 -28.00 -19.84
N PHE A 200 18.17 -27.12 -20.24
CA PHE A 200 17.01 -27.51 -21.05
C PHE A 200 17.43 -28.06 -22.41
N ASN A 201 18.40 -27.42 -23.07
CA ASN A 201 18.96 -27.90 -24.33
C ASN A 201 19.63 -29.27 -24.18
N GLU A 202 20.38 -29.50 -23.10
CA GLU A 202 20.97 -30.81 -22.78
C GLU A 202 19.91 -31.90 -22.56
N GLN A 203 18.81 -31.59 -21.87
CA GLN A 203 17.70 -32.53 -21.67
C GLN A 203 17.00 -32.86 -22.98
N ASN A 204 16.76 -31.87 -23.84
CA ASN A 204 16.18 -32.09 -25.16
C ASN A 204 17.08 -32.96 -26.04
N GLN A 205 18.41 -32.78 -25.97
CA GLN A 205 19.35 -33.65 -26.68
C GLN A 205 19.30 -35.10 -26.17
N LYS A 206 19.25 -35.30 -24.84
CA LYS A 206 19.10 -36.64 -24.24
C LYS A 206 17.79 -37.30 -24.64
N PHE A 207 16.69 -36.56 -24.65
CA PHE A 207 15.38 -37.05 -25.07
C PHE A 207 15.40 -37.48 -26.55
N ALA A 208 15.96 -36.66 -27.43
CA ALA A 208 16.12 -36.99 -28.85
C ALA A 208 16.98 -38.26 -29.05
N GLN A 209 18.06 -38.42 -28.29
CA GLN A 209 18.89 -39.64 -28.32
C GLN A 209 18.12 -40.87 -27.85
N TRP A 210 17.34 -40.75 -26.77
CA TRP A 210 16.49 -41.81 -26.25
C TRP A 210 15.42 -42.23 -27.28
N GLU A 211 14.79 -41.28 -27.96
CA GLU A 211 13.78 -41.56 -28.98
C GLU A 211 14.37 -42.32 -30.17
N ILE A 212 15.58 -41.93 -30.62
CA ILE A 212 16.34 -42.66 -31.64
C ILE A 212 16.66 -44.09 -31.18
N GLN A 213 17.05 -44.28 -29.91
CA GLN A 213 17.36 -45.59 -29.37
C GLN A 213 16.11 -46.49 -29.30
N ARG A 214 14.99 -45.95 -28.79
CA ARG A 214 13.71 -46.65 -28.72
C ARG A 214 13.20 -47.07 -30.09
N GLU A 215 13.40 -46.25 -31.11
CA GLU A 215 13.07 -46.60 -32.49
C GLU A 215 13.91 -47.77 -33.01
N ARG A 216 15.22 -47.78 -32.72
CA ARG A 216 16.09 -48.92 -33.07
C ARG A 216 15.68 -50.22 -32.37
N GLU A 217 15.24 -50.13 -31.12
CA GLU A 217 14.72 -51.29 -30.37
C GLU A 217 13.43 -51.82 -30.99
N ARG A 218 12.46 -50.95 -31.33
CA ARG A 218 11.24 -51.34 -32.06
C ARG A 218 11.55 -52.00 -33.41
N GLN A 219 12.54 -51.52 -34.14
CA GLN A 219 12.97 -52.14 -35.41
C GLN A 219 13.57 -53.53 -35.20
N ARG A 220 14.26 -53.79 -34.08
CA ARG A 220 14.76 -55.14 -33.73
C ARG A 220 13.65 -56.08 -33.27
N GLU A 221 12.65 -55.56 -32.56
CA GLU A 221 11.50 -56.34 -32.10
C GLU A 221 10.50 -56.67 -33.21
N SER A 222 10.40 -55.84 -34.26
CA SER A 222 9.53 -56.07 -35.42
C SER A 222 9.64 -57.48 -36.03
N PRO A 223 10.83 -57.98 -36.43
CA PRO A 223 10.96 -59.35 -36.95
C PRO A 223 10.64 -60.41 -35.89
N PHE A 224 10.94 -60.17 -34.61
CA PHE A 224 10.56 -61.10 -33.54
C PHE A 224 9.05 -61.16 -33.36
N MET A 225 8.35 -60.03 -33.42
CA MET A 225 6.88 -59.97 -33.36
C MET A 225 6.24 -60.62 -34.58
N GLN A 226 6.83 -60.49 -35.78
CA GLN A 226 6.39 -61.25 -36.96
C GLN A 226 6.56 -62.76 -36.78
N ILE A 227 7.66 -63.22 -36.17
CA ILE A 227 7.88 -64.64 -35.85
C ILE A 227 6.88 -65.13 -34.79
N VAL A 228 6.64 -64.34 -33.73
CA VAL A 228 5.63 -64.65 -32.71
C VAL A 228 4.23 -64.71 -33.32
N GLU A 229 3.90 -63.81 -34.23
CA GLU A 229 2.61 -63.79 -34.94
C GLU A 229 2.46 -65.00 -35.88
N GLN A 230 3.53 -65.42 -36.55
CA GLN A 230 3.58 -66.68 -37.31
C GLN A 230 3.46 -67.92 -36.41
N LEU A 231 3.98 -67.88 -35.18
CA LEU A 231 3.87 -68.96 -34.19
C LEU A 231 2.53 -68.99 -33.44
N LYS A 232 1.81 -67.87 -33.37
CA LYS A 232 0.47 -67.81 -32.74
C LYS A 232 -0.56 -68.69 -33.45
N LEU A 233 -0.50 -68.79 -34.79
CA LEU A 233 -1.42 -69.64 -35.56
C LEU A 233 -1.32 -71.14 -35.17
N PRO A 234 -0.14 -71.79 -35.17
CA PRO A 234 -0.02 -73.18 -34.76
C PRO A 234 -0.23 -73.39 -33.25
N VAL A 235 0.18 -72.45 -32.39
CA VAL A 235 -0.01 -72.60 -30.93
C VAL A 235 -1.48 -72.44 -30.53
N ILE A 236 -2.22 -71.50 -31.13
CA ILE A 236 -3.67 -71.39 -30.94
C ILE A 236 -4.38 -72.63 -31.51
N PHE A 237 -3.92 -73.15 -32.65
CA PHE A 237 -4.46 -74.39 -33.21
C PHE A 237 -4.25 -75.59 -32.27
N VAL A 238 -3.04 -75.79 -31.75
CA VAL A 238 -2.73 -76.86 -30.79
C VAL A 238 -3.45 -76.68 -29.45
N LEU A 239 -3.52 -75.45 -28.92
CA LEU A 239 -4.30 -75.14 -27.71
C LEU A 239 -5.80 -75.34 -27.92
N SER A 240 -6.34 -75.03 -29.10
CA SER A 240 -7.75 -75.28 -29.41
C SER A 240 -8.07 -76.77 -29.53
N ILE A 241 -7.15 -77.58 -30.07
CA ILE A 241 -7.27 -79.04 -30.08
C ILE A 241 -7.20 -79.61 -28.65
N LEU A 242 -6.27 -79.12 -27.83
CA LEU A 242 -6.16 -79.50 -26.42
C LEU A 242 -7.40 -79.06 -25.62
N LEU A 243 -7.95 -77.88 -25.89
CA LEU A 243 -9.18 -77.40 -25.25
C LEU A 243 -10.39 -78.25 -25.68
N PHE A 244 -10.47 -78.68 -26.93
CA PHE A 244 -11.49 -79.63 -27.40
C PHE A 244 -11.35 -81.01 -26.74
N LEU A 245 -10.11 -81.49 -26.53
CA LEU A 245 -9.85 -82.74 -25.82
C LEU A 245 -10.20 -82.62 -24.34
N VAL A 246 -9.87 -81.49 -23.70
CA VAL A 246 -10.17 -81.23 -22.27
C VAL A 246 -11.68 -81.01 -22.04
N ILE A 247 -12.38 -80.30 -22.94
CA ILE A 247 -13.83 -80.14 -22.87
C ILE A 247 -14.54 -81.46 -23.18
N GLY A 248 -14.05 -82.23 -24.16
CA GLY A 248 -14.54 -83.58 -24.47
C GLY A 248 -14.35 -84.58 -23.32
N HIS A 249 -13.26 -84.45 -22.55
CA HIS A 249 -13.02 -85.30 -21.38
C HIS A 249 -13.78 -84.83 -20.13
N ASN A 250 -13.94 -83.51 -19.93
CA ASN A 250 -14.62 -82.95 -18.75
C ASN A 250 -16.16 -83.04 -18.82
N LEU A 251 -16.76 -83.12 -20.01
CA LEU A 251 -18.19 -83.44 -20.17
C LEU A 251 -18.54 -84.86 -19.69
N PHE A 252 -17.55 -85.73 -19.48
CA PHE A 252 -17.75 -87.07 -18.93
C PHE A 252 -17.53 -87.14 -17.40
N TYR A 253 -16.96 -86.10 -16.77
CA TYR A 253 -16.48 -86.19 -15.38
C TYR A 253 -17.06 -85.18 -14.38
N LEU A 254 -17.85 -84.20 -14.80
CA LEU A 254 -18.48 -83.26 -13.86
C LEU A 254 -19.97 -83.56 -13.67
N ASN A 255 -20.21 -84.66 -12.97
CA ASN A 255 -21.37 -84.86 -12.10
C ASN A 255 -20.85 -85.21 -10.69
N ALA A 256 -20.04 -84.32 -10.10
CA ALA A 256 -19.75 -84.31 -8.67
C ALA A 256 -18.94 -83.06 -8.27
N GLN A 257 -19.55 -82.31 -7.35
CA GLN A 257 -18.95 -81.53 -6.26
C GLN A 257 -18.07 -80.29 -6.52
N ASP A 258 -18.67 -79.21 -6.04
CA ASP A 258 -18.16 -78.15 -5.15
C ASP A 258 -16.96 -77.28 -5.53
N PHE A 259 -17.32 -76.00 -5.62
CA PHE A 259 -16.53 -74.80 -5.36
C PHE A 259 -15.79 -74.86 -4.02
N ASP A 260 -14.50 -74.52 -3.99
CA ASP A 260 -14.04 -73.27 -3.36
C ASP A 260 -12.57 -72.97 -3.70
N SER A 261 -12.19 -71.70 -3.55
CA SER A 261 -10.83 -71.10 -3.50
C SER A 261 -10.49 -70.12 -4.63
N ARG A 262 -10.83 -68.86 -4.38
CA ARG A 262 -10.26 -67.67 -5.03
C ARG A 262 -8.86 -67.40 -4.45
N LEU A 263 -7.85 -67.21 -5.31
CA LEU A 263 -6.55 -66.65 -4.95
C LEU A 263 -6.10 -65.59 -5.98
N VAL A 264 -6.13 -64.33 -5.51
CA VAL A 264 -5.19 -63.19 -5.70
C VAL A 264 -4.30 -63.16 -6.96
N LEU A 265 -4.48 -62.14 -7.83
CA LEU A 265 -3.41 -61.23 -8.27
C LEU A 265 -3.99 -60.02 -9.05
N ASN A 266 -3.97 -58.83 -8.45
CA ASN A 266 -4.14 -57.57 -9.20
C ASN A 266 -3.59 -56.40 -8.37
N GLN A 267 -3.01 -55.42 -9.08
CA GLN A 267 -2.64 -54.05 -8.68
C GLN A 267 -1.17 -53.77 -8.31
N THR A 268 -0.33 -53.60 -9.34
CA THR A 268 0.90 -52.76 -9.32
C THR A 268 1.11 -52.09 -10.69
N GLN A 269 0.12 -51.35 -11.20
CA GLN A 269 0.25 -50.71 -12.52
C GLN A 269 -0.55 -49.40 -12.68
N GLN A 270 -0.58 -48.55 -11.64
CA GLN A 270 -1.32 -47.27 -11.71
C GLN A 270 -0.58 -46.01 -11.21
N GLU A 271 0.71 -46.09 -10.88
CA GLU A 271 1.45 -44.93 -10.35
C GLU A 271 2.29 -44.14 -11.38
N ASP A 272 2.62 -44.70 -12.55
CA ASP A 272 3.53 -44.03 -13.50
C ASP A 272 2.85 -43.14 -14.57
N LEU A 273 1.52 -43.09 -14.61
CA LEU A 273 0.78 -42.30 -15.61
C LEU A 273 0.37 -40.89 -15.15
N ASN A 274 0.57 -40.55 -13.87
CA ASN A 274 0.02 -39.31 -13.28
C ASN A 274 1.03 -38.16 -13.09
N ILE A 275 2.31 -38.37 -13.42
CA ILE A 275 3.36 -37.35 -13.19
C ILE A 275 3.66 -36.50 -14.43
N ASN A 276 3.29 -36.96 -15.64
CA ASN A 276 3.63 -36.25 -16.88
C ASN A 276 2.56 -35.27 -17.41
N TYR A 277 1.33 -35.31 -16.90
CA TYR A 277 0.26 -34.42 -17.36
C TYR A 277 0.25 -33.04 -16.69
N THR A 278 0.89 -32.89 -15.52
CA THR A 278 0.80 -31.65 -14.73
C THR A 278 1.82 -30.58 -15.14
N ASN A 279 2.90 -30.92 -15.84
CA ASN A 279 3.95 -29.96 -16.21
C ASN A 279 3.71 -29.25 -17.56
N GLN A 280 2.86 -29.78 -18.43
CA GLN A 280 2.55 -29.15 -19.73
C GLN A 280 1.55 -27.98 -19.59
N GLU A 281 0.65 -28.03 -18.62
CA GLU A 281 -0.39 -27.01 -18.41
C GLU A 281 0.14 -25.71 -17.75
N TYR A 282 1.26 -25.78 -17.02
CA TYR A 282 1.88 -24.62 -16.40
C TYR A 282 2.68 -23.74 -17.38
N GLN A 283 3.25 -24.31 -18.45
CA GLN A 283 4.05 -23.54 -19.41
C GLN A 283 3.21 -22.88 -20.51
N THR A 284 2.04 -23.41 -20.87
CA THR A 284 1.16 -22.79 -21.90
C THR A 284 0.44 -21.54 -21.38
N ASN A 285 0.27 -21.41 -20.06
CA ASN A 285 -0.44 -20.29 -19.47
C ASN A 285 0.42 -19.02 -19.32
N TYR A 286 1.75 -19.11 -19.21
CA TYR A 286 2.59 -17.92 -18.95
C TYR A 286 2.90 -17.09 -20.21
N THR A 287 2.99 -17.70 -21.39
CA THR A 287 3.31 -17.00 -22.65
C THR A 287 2.13 -16.26 -23.27
N LYS A 288 0.91 -16.46 -22.76
CA LYS A 288 -0.32 -15.81 -23.27
C LYS A 288 -0.63 -14.47 -22.61
N TYR A 289 -0.05 -14.18 -21.44
CA TYR A 289 -0.34 -12.96 -20.67
C TYR A 289 0.50 -11.73 -21.09
N THR A 290 1.63 -11.90 -21.78
CA THR A 290 2.50 -10.78 -22.17
C THR A 290 2.18 -10.15 -23.53
N ASN A 291 1.30 -10.75 -24.34
CA ASN A 291 1.01 -10.24 -25.70
C ASN A 291 -0.38 -9.58 -25.85
N GLN A 292 -1.21 -9.49 -24.81
CA GLN A 292 -2.59 -8.97 -24.94
C GLN A 292 -2.85 -7.57 -24.35
N THR A 293 -1.87 -6.94 -23.68
CA THR A 293 -2.02 -5.58 -23.15
C THR A 293 -1.74 -4.48 -24.17
N SER A 294 -1.45 -4.83 -25.43
CA SER A 294 -1.09 -3.85 -26.49
C SER A 294 -2.07 -3.73 -27.65
N GLN A 295 -3.26 -4.36 -27.61
CA GLN A 295 -4.23 -4.31 -28.74
C GLN A 295 -5.71 -4.12 -28.35
N ALA A 296 -6.02 -3.61 -27.15
CA ALA A 296 -7.42 -3.41 -26.72
C ALA A 296 -8.01 -2.02 -27.02
N ASN A 297 -7.43 -1.25 -27.97
CA ASN A 297 -8.03 -0.01 -28.47
C ASN A 297 -8.10 -0.05 -30.00
N GLN A 298 -9.18 -0.64 -30.53
CA GLN A 298 -9.96 -0.20 -31.70
C GLN A 298 -10.80 -1.35 -32.25
N THR A 299 -11.98 -0.99 -32.78
CA THR A 299 -12.92 -1.78 -33.61
C THR A 299 -13.89 -2.74 -32.89
N ASN A 300 -15.16 -2.33 -32.71
CA ASN A 300 -16.20 -2.53 -33.73
C ASN A 300 -17.59 -2.05 -33.27
N GLN A 301 -18.18 -1.19 -34.10
CA GLN A 301 -19.63 -0.98 -34.19
C GLN A 301 -20.21 -1.84 -35.32
N THR A 302 -21.49 -2.16 -35.15
CA THR A 302 -22.54 -2.47 -36.15
C THR A 302 -22.77 -3.92 -36.60
N SER A 303 -23.96 -4.38 -36.21
CA SER A 303 -24.92 -5.24 -36.94
C SER A 303 -24.75 -6.76 -36.91
N GLN A 304 -25.59 -7.43 -36.11
CA GLN A 304 -26.52 -8.42 -36.65
C GLN A 304 -27.74 -8.63 -35.74
N THR A 305 -28.86 -8.88 -36.40
CA THR A 305 -30.23 -8.63 -35.97
C THR A 305 -31.00 -9.94 -35.91
N ASN A 306 -31.84 -10.06 -34.87
CA ASN A 306 -33.05 -10.89 -34.75
C ASN A 306 -32.94 -12.43 -34.72
N GLN A 307 -32.72 -12.96 -33.51
CA GLN A 307 -33.49 -14.10 -32.93
C GLN A 307 -33.11 -14.28 -31.44
N THR A 308 -33.51 -13.36 -30.54
CA THR A 308 -33.37 -13.54 -29.07
C THR A 308 -34.23 -12.56 -28.27
N ASN A 309 -35.54 -12.51 -28.47
CA ASN A 309 -36.38 -11.45 -27.86
C ASN A 309 -37.25 -11.86 -26.66
N GLN A 310 -37.11 -13.07 -26.09
CA GLN A 310 -37.79 -13.42 -24.84
C GLN A 310 -36.85 -13.60 -23.63
N ASP A 311 -35.62 -14.09 -23.81
CA ASP A 311 -34.65 -14.17 -22.71
C ASP A 311 -33.82 -12.89 -22.47
N LYS A 312 -33.80 -11.96 -23.44
CA LYS A 312 -33.07 -10.68 -23.28
C LYS A 312 -33.87 -9.62 -22.51
N GLN A 313 -35.20 -9.69 -22.46
CA GLN A 313 -36.00 -8.69 -21.74
C GLN A 313 -35.99 -8.90 -20.22
N SER A 314 -35.98 -10.15 -19.75
CA SER A 314 -35.84 -10.48 -18.32
C SER A 314 -34.41 -10.22 -17.81
N LYS A 315 -33.37 -10.50 -18.62
CA LYS A 315 -31.97 -10.18 -18.27
C LYS A 315 -31.66 -8.68 -18.26
N SER A 316 -32.29 -7.88 -19.12
CA SER A 316 -32.07 -6.42 -19.17
C SER A 316 -32.69 -5.65 -17.99
N GLN A 317 -33.76 -6.16 -17.35
CA GLN A 317 -34.40 -5.47 -16.24
C GLN A 317 -33.61 -5.61 -14.94
N ASN A 318 -33.00 -6.77 -14.67
CA ASN A 318 -32.20 -6.97 -13.46
C ASN A 318 -30.92 -6.11 -13.43
N THR A 319 -30.23 -5.93 -14.57
CA THR A 319 -29.03 -5.10 -14.62
C THR A 319 -29.33 -3.61 -14.44
N ARG A 320 -30.45 -3.10 -15.01
CA ARG A 320 -30.90 -1.72 -14.76
C ARG A 320 -31.29 -1.48 -13.31
N ASN A 321 -31.83 -2.51 -12.65
CA ASN A 321 -32.27 -2.42 -11.25
C ASN A 321 -31.11 -2.38 -10.23
N GLN A 322 -29.85 -2.47 -10.64
CA GLN A 322 -28.70 -2.36 -9.73
C GLN A 322 -27.80 -1.15 -10.01
N GLN A 323 -27.91 -0.52 -11.19
CA GLN A 323 -27.07 0.64 -11.53
C GLN A 323 -27.26 1.82 -10.57
N TRP A 324 -28.45 1.99 -9.99
CA TRP A 324 -28.73 3.05 -9.01
C TRP A 324 -27.99 2.86 -7.67
N LEU A 325 -27.37 1.71 -7.43
CA LEU A 325 -26.55 1.44 -6.24
C LEU A 325 -25.10 1.88 -6.40
N ILE A 326 -24.65 2.19 -7.62
CA ILE A 326 -23.24 2.49 -7.87
C ILE A 326 -22.90 3.84 -7.24
N SER A 327 -21.83 3.88 -6.43
CA SER A 327 -21.35 5.04 -5.69
C SER A 327 -22.32 5.56 -4.61
N GLU A 328 -23.19 4.70 -4.10
CA GLU A 328 -24.17 5.05 -3.06
C GLU A 328 -23.77 4.55 -1.67
N ILE A 329 -24.08 5.35 -0.65
CA ILE A 329 -24.03 4.96 0.75
C ILE A 329 -25.46 4.83 1.27
N LEU A 330 -25.83 3.63 1.71
CA LEU A 330 -27.17 3.29 2.14
C LEU A 330 -27.21 2.97 3.63
N GLU A 331 -28.26 3.41 4.32
CA GLU A 331 -28.50 3.13 5.73
C GLU A 331 -29.75 2.26 5.92
N ASN A 332 -29.72 1.45 6.98
CA ASN A 332 -30.86 0.69 7.50
C ASN A 332 -31.61 -0.13 6.44
N ARG A 333 -30.88 -0.73 5.49
CA ARG A 333 -31.47 -1.55 4.43
C ARG A 333 -31.72 -2.96 4.92
N ARG A 334 -32.73 -3.63 4.38
CA ARG A 334 -33.00 -5.03 4.69
C ARG A 334 -32.08 -5.93 3.86
N VAL A 335 -31.59 -7.02 4.47
CA VAL A 335 -30.71 -7.97 3.76
C VAL A 335 -31.41 -8.60 2.54
N GLU A 336 -32.74 -8.74 2.58
CA GLU A 336 -33.56 -9.25 1.48
C GLU A 336 -33.47 -8.37 0.21
N GLU A 337 -33.17 -7.08 0.34
CA GLU A 337 -32.96 -6.19 -0.81
C GLU A 337 -31.71 -6.58 -1.63
N PHE A 338 -30.81 -7.37 -1.02
CA PHE A 338 -29.56 -7.85 -1.63
C PHE A 338 -29.66 -9.32 -2.08
N GLN A 339 -30.85 -9.86 -2.30
CA GLN A 339 -31.07 -11.25 -2.76
C GLN A 339 -30.38 -11.59 -4.11
N ASN A 340 -30.14 -10.58 -4.95
CA ASN A 340 -29.42 -10.71 -6.22
C ASN A 340 -27.89 -10.61 -6.07
N PHE A 341 -27.39 -10.58 -4.83
CA PHE A 341 -25.97 -10.61 -4.51
C PHE A 341 -25.58 -11.96 -3.91
N THR A 342 -24.29 -12.28 -4.00
CA THR A 342 -23.65 -13.39 -3.29
C THR A 342 -22.91 -12.82 -2.09
N ILE A 343 -23.09 -13.44 -0.92
CA ILE A 343 -22.29 -13.10 0.27
C ILE A 343 -20.88 -13.67 0.07
N ILE A 344 -19.90 -12.78 0.01
CA ILE A 344 -18.48 -13.12 -0.15
C ILE A 344 -17.80 -13.24 1.21
N TYR A 345 -18.18 -12.37 2.15
CA TYR A 345 -17.67 -12.34 3.51
C TYR A 345 -18.79 -11.92 4.47
N ASP A 346 -18.87 -12.59 5.62
CA ASP A 346 -19.81 -12.30 6.70
C ASP A 346 -19.19 -12.83 8.00
N GLN A 347 -18.58 -11.94 8.78
CA GLN A 347 -17.93 -12.28 10.04
C GLN A 347 -18.18 -11.19 11.07
N SER A 348 -18.22 -11.56 12.36
CA SER A 348 -18.34 -10.59 13.44
C SER A 348 -17.14 -9.63 13.48
N PHE A 349 -17.36 -8.39 13.92
CA PHE A 349 -16.32 -7.38 14.08
C PHE A 349 -15.20 -7.78 15.04
N ASN A 350 -15.44 -8.74 15.94
CA ASN A 350 -14.41 -9.31 16.81
C ASN A 350 -13.37 -10.18 16.06
N LYS A 351 -13.59 -10.47 14.78
CA LYS A 351 -12.61 -11.16 13.94
C LYS A 351 -11.67 -10.14 13.30
N THR A 352 -10.37 -10.37 13.48
CA THR A 352 -9.34 -9.61 12.77
C THR A 352 -9.49 -9.81 11.27
N PHE A 353 -9.58 -8.70 10.54
CA PHE A 353 -9.55 -8.71 9.08
C PHE A 353 -8.11 -8.53 8.63
N THR A 354 -7.51 -9.56 8.04
CA THR A 354 -6.09 -9.57 7.66
C THR A 354 -5.89 -9.28 6.18
N GLN A 355 -4.65 -8.96 5.79
CA GLN A 355 -4.23 -8.88 4.39
C GLN A 355 -4.57 -10.17 3.61
N ASP A 356 -4.32 -11.35 4.17
CA ASP A 356 -4.69 -12.63 3.52
C ASP A 356 -6.21 -12.77 3.31
N THR A 357 -7.00 -12.20 4.23
CA THR A 357 -8.47 -12.20 4.10
C THR A 357 -8.90 -11.28 2.97
N TYR A 358 -8.31 -10.08 2.89
CA TYR A 358 -8.48 -9.15 1.78
C TYR A 358 -8.17 -9.81 0.43
N GLU A 359 -7.01 -10.43 0.27
CA GLU A 359 -6.57 -11.04 -1.00
C GLU A 359 -7.48 -12.20 -1.43
N ARG A 360 -7.98 -13.01 -0.48
CA ARG A 360 -8.95 -14.07 -0.76
C ARG A 360 -10.30 -13.50 -1.24
N ILE A 361 -10.77 -12.43 -0.61
CA ILE A 361 -12.00 -11.73 -1.03
C ILE A 361 -11.81 -11.17 -2.43
N GLN A 362 -10.70 -10.46 -2.67
CA GLN A 362 -10.39 -9.86 -3.97
C GLN A 362 -10.34 -10.91 -5.08
N LYS A 363 -9.61 -12.02 -4.87
CA LYS A 363 -9.56 -13.15 -5.82
C LYS A 363 -10.95 -13.74 -6.13
N ARG A 364 -11.82 -13.82 -5.12
CA ARG A 364 -13.18 -14.35 -5.29
C ARG A 364 -14.09 -13.38 -6.04
N VAL A 365 -13.94 -12.08 -5.84
CA VAL A 365 -14.70 -11.06 -6.57
C VAL A 365 -14.28 -11.00 -8.05
N PHE A 366 -12.97 -11.02 -8.33
CA PHE A 366 -12.41 -10.90 -9.68
C PHE A 366 -12.22 -12.23 -10.42
N TRP A 367 -12.78 -13.34 -9.93
CA TRP A 367 -12.55 -14.69 -10.48
C TRP A 367 -12.90 -14.82 -11.98
N ASP A 368 -13.98 -14.19 -12.41
CA ASP A 368 -14.50 -14.26 -13.79
C ASP A 368 -14.12 -13.05 -14.66
N LYS A 369 -13.21 -12.19 -14.16
CA LYS A 369 -12.70 -10.99 -14.83
C LYS A 369 -13.75 -9.89 -15.12
N ASN A 370 -14.97 -10.02 -14.59
CA ASN A 370 -15.99 -8.97 -14.68
C ASN A 370 -15.84 -7.99 -13.51
N ASP A 371 -16.03 -6.69 -13.78
CA ASP A 371 -16.04 -5.67 -12.74
C ASP A 371 -17.42 -5.64 -12.05
N LYS A 372 -17.56 -6.43 -10.99
CA LYS A 372 -18.84 -6.63 -10.29
C LYS A 372 -19.19 -5.44 -9.42
N LEU A 373 -20.48 -5.23 -9.20
CA LEU A 373 -20.95 -4.34 -8.14
C LEU A 373 -20.69 -5.01 -6.79
N VAL A 374 -19.89 -4.36 -5.96
CA VAL A 374 -19.50 -4.82 -4.63
C VAL A 374 -20.08 -3.88 -3.59
N CYS A 375 -20.66 -4.44 -2.55
CA CYS A 375 -21.18 -3.67 -1.43
C CYS A 375 -20.53 -4.13 -0.12
N ILE A 376 -19.94 -3.19 0.61
CA ILE A 376 -19.22 -3.44 1.87
C ILE A 376 -19.90 -2.65 2.98
N GLY A 377 -20.07 -3.24 4.15
CA GLY A 377 -20.69 -2.53 5.26
C GLY A 377 -20.81 -3.31 6.55
N ALA A 378 -21.68 -2.80 7.42
CA ALA A 378 -21.99 -3.38 8.73
C ALA A 378 -23.42 -3.93 8.75
N ARG A 379 -23.57 -5.18 9.19
CA ARG A 379 -24.87 -5.81 9.43
C ARG A 379 -25.13 -5.92 10.93
N GLU A 380 -26.32 -5.51 11.35
CA GLU A 380 -26.87 -5.72 12.68
C GLU A 380 -28.15 -6.55 12.56
N ASN A 381 -28.12 -7.80 13.01
CA ASN A 381 -29.22 -8.76 12.84
C ASN A 381 -29.61 -8.95 11.34
N LYS A 382 -30.85 -8.62 10.97
CA LYS A 382 -31.38 -8.71 9.60
C LYS A 382 -31.26 -7.40 8.81
N ASN A 383 -30.64 -6.38 9.39
CA ASN A 383 -30.51 -5.06 8.79
C ASN A 383 -29.05 -4.75 8.46
N LEU A 384 -28.81 -4.18 7.30
CA LEU A 384 -27.57 -3.54 6.91
C LEU A 384 -27.61 -2.13 7.48
N ARG A 385 -26.90 -1.91 8.59
CA ARG A 385 -26.90 -0.65 9.32
C ARG A 385 -26.35 0.48 8.44
N LEU A 386 -25.23 0.21 7.77
CA LEU A 386 -24.58 1.10 6.82
C LEU A 386 -23.84 0.26 5.78
N ILE A 387 -24.01 0.57 4.49
CA ILE A 387 -23.37 -0.15 3.38
C ILE A 387 -23.03 0.80 2.23
N GLY A 388 -21.82 0.71 1.70
CA GLY A 388 -21.36 1.45 0.53
C GLY A 388 -21.23 0.50 -0.65
N CYS A 389 -21.73 0.92 -1.81
CA CYS A 389 -21.76 0.09 -3.02
C CYS A 389 -21.03 0.77 -4.18
N ASP A 390 -20.15 0.04 -4.86
CA ASP A 390 -19.43 0.54 -6.05
C ASP A 390 -18.89 -0.62 -6.90
N LEU A 391 -18.31 -0.31 -8.05
CA LEU A 391 -17.60 -1.31 -8.86
C LEU A 391 -16.39 -1.86 -8.10
N ALA A 392 -16.09 -3.15 -8.28
CA ALA A 392 -15.00 -3.83 -7.59
C ALA A 392 -13.65 -3.12 -7.84
N SER A 393 -13.42 -2.63 -9.05
CA SER A 393 -12.24 -1.83 -9.41
C SER A 393 -12.10 -0.59 -8.52
N GLU A 394 -13.19 0.07 -8.15
CA GLU A 394 -13.20 1.21 -7.24
C GLU A 394 -13.00 0.77 -5.78
N VAL A 395 -13.77 -0.22 -5.33
CA VAL A 395 -13.75 -0.70 -3.94
C VAL A 395 -12.36 -1.22 -3.53
N PHE A 396 -11.67 -1.94 -4.41
CA PHE A 396 -10.38 -2.57 -4.13
C PHE A 396 -9.16 -1.77 -4.61
N SER A 397 -9.36 -0.52 -5.05
CA SER A 397 -8.26 0.35 -5.45
C SER A 397 -7.46 0.85 -4.25
N ILE A 398 -6.14 0.69 -4.30
CA ILE A 398 -5.21 1.18 -3.25
C ILE A 398 -5.26 2.71 -3.18
N THR A 399 -5.31 3.23 -1.96
CA THR A 399 -5.23 4.67 -1.68
C THR A 399 -3.80 5.05 -1.33
N GLN A 400 -3.24 5.94 -2.14
CA GLN A 400 -1.84 6.37 -2.01
C GLN A 400 -1.64 7.47 -0.96
N ASP A 401 -2.67 8.28 -0.70
CA ASP A 401 -2.61 9.36 0.29
C ASP A 401 -3.07 8.84 1.67
N ALA A 402 -2.27 9.07 2.70
CA ALA A 402 -2.60 8.70 4.07
C ALA A 402 -3.54 9.71 4.78
N TYR A 403 -3.85 10.84 4.14
CA TYR A 403 -4.65 11.93 4.70
C TYR A 403 -5.90 12.26 3.88
N SER A 404 -6.11 11.58 2.75
CA SER A 404 -7.31 11.77 1.96
C SER A 404 -7.79 10.48 1.30
N ALA A 405 -9.10 10.29 1.33
CA ALA A 405 -9.75 9.19 0.62
C ALA A 405 -9.87 9.51 -0.87
N ARG A 406 -9.93 8.45 -1.67
CA ARG A 406 -10.02 8.52 -3.12
C ARG A 406 -11.48 8.68 -3.54
N LYS A 407 -11.79 9.70 -4.34
CA LYS A 407 -13.15 9.87 -4.88
C LYS A 407 -13.44 8.71 -5.84
N SER A 408 -14.62 8.10 -5.72
CA SER A 408 -15.14 7.16 -6.71
C SER A 408 -15.26 7.84 -8.07
N GLN A 409 -14.91 7.14 -9.15
CA GLN A 409 -15.15 7.66 -10.51
C GLN A 409 -16.63 7.65 -10.88
N ASN A 410 -17.46 6.92 -10.14
CA ASN A 410 -18.86 6.72 -10.45
C ASN A 410 -19.82 7.61 -9.65
N GLY A 411 -19.33 8.47 -8.74
CA GLY A 411 -20.19 9.35 -7.93
C GLY A 411 -19.47 10.12 -6.83
N GLU A 412 -20.21 10.49 -5.78
CA GLU A 412 -19.73 11.38 -4.71
C GLU A 412 -19.17 10.64 -3.49
N MET A 413 -19.22 9.31 -3.46
CA MET A 413 -18.60 8.53 -2.38
C MET A 413 -17.08 8.51 -2.51
N TYR A 414 -16.40 8.48 -1.36
CA TYR A 414 -14.95 8.32 -1.26
C TYR A 414 -14.60 6.96 -0.68
N TRP A 415 -13.78 6.19 -1.39
CA TRP A 415 -13.24 4.91 -0.94
C TRP A 415 -11.82 5.08 -0.42
N TYR A 416 -11.43 4.23 0.51
CA TYR A 416 -10.03 4.11 0.88
C TYR A 416 -9.63 2.69 1.25
N TRP A 417 -8.46 2.32 0.77
CA TRP A 417 -7.72 1.12 1.15
C TRP A 417 -6.25 1.49 1.35
N VAL A 418 -5.85 1.62 2.60
CA VAL A 418 -4.45 1.83 2.98
C VAL A 418 -3.94 0.53 3.55
N GLN A 419 -3.05 -0.13 2.81
CA GLN A 419 -2.55 -1.45 3.13
C GLN A 419 -2.04 -1.53 4.58
N SER A 420 -2.43 -2.59 5.29
CA SER A 420 -2.09 -2.81 6.71
C SER A 420 -2.52 -1.70 7.68
N LYS A 421 -3.40 -0.77 7.27
CA LYS A 421 -3.89 0.30 8.13
C LYS A 421 -5.42 0.30 8.19
N SER A 422 -6.09 0.68 7.11
CA SER A 422 -7.52 0.93 7.10
C SER A 422 -8.17 0.61 5.76
N PHE A 423 -9.41 0.15 5.81
CA PHE A 423 -10.30 -0.02 4.67
C PHE A 423 -11.65 0.63 5.01
N GLY A 424 -12.28 1.32 4.06
CA GLY A 424 -13.61 1.86 4.28
C GLY A 424 -14.10 2.79 3.19
N PHE A 425 -15.18 3.50 3.51
CA PHE A 425 -15.77 4.55 2.69
C PHE A 425 -16.33 5.69 3.54
N SER A 426 -16.54 6.83 2.91
CA SER A 426 -17.05 8.05 3.54
C SER A 426 -17.70 8.97 2.50
N PRO A 427 -18.66 9.84 2.89
CA PRO A 427 -19.13 10.92 2.04
C PRO A 427 -18.09 12.04 1.86
N ASN A 428 -17.06 12.09 2.71
CA ASN A 428 -16.07 13.19 2.76
C ASN A 428 -14.68 12.72 2.34
N LYS A 429 -13.95 13.57 1.62
CA LYS A 429 -12.56 13.34 1.19
C LYS A 429 -11.55 13.32 2.34
N ASN A 430 -11.68 14.28 3.26
CA ASN A 430 -10.66 14.56 4.27
C ASN A 430 -10.81 13.56 5.41
N ILE A 431 -9.90 12.59 5.45
CA ILE A 431 -9.96 11.48 6.39
C ILE A 431 -8.55 11.18 6.88
N ALA A 432 -8.34 11.12 8.19
CA ALA A 432 -7.05 10.70 8.75
C ALA A 432 -6.93 9.18 8.64
N LEU A 433 -6.26 8.68 7.59
CA LEU A 433 -6.12 7.23 7.31
C LEU A 433 -4.90 6.60 8.00
N THR A 434 -4.14 7.39 8.78
CA THR A 434 -2.93 6.97 9.50
C THR A 434 -3.24 6.01 10.65
N ASN A 435 -4.40 6.17 11.28
CA ASN A 435 -5.03 5.23 12.22
C ASN A 435 -6.46 4.96 11.76
N ILE A 436 -7.20 4.07 12.43
CA ILE A 436 -8.64 3.93 12.20
C ILE A 436 -9.32 5.13 12.89
N ASP A 437 -9.19 6.25 12.20
CA ASP A 437 -9.68 7.60 12.48
C ASP A 437 -10.64 7.78 13.66
N ASN A 438 -10.12 8.55 14.61
CA ASN A 438 -10.67 8.86 15.92
C ASN A 438 -11.02 10.35 16.08
N GLU A 439 -10.91 11.18 15.03
CA GLU A 439 -11.00 12.64 15.18
C GLU A 439 -12.22 13.28 14.52
N ASP A 440 -12.73 12.71 13.41
CA ASP A 440 -13.92 13.30 12.76
C ASP A 440 -15.23 12.62 13.19
N LEU A 441 -15.80 13.04 14.32
CA LEU A 441 -17.10 12.57 14.79
C LEU A 441 -18.28 13.00 13.91
N SER A 442 -18.09 13.92 12.96
CA SER A 442 -19.19 14.59 12.25
C SER A 442 -19.79 13.78 11.08
N SER A 443 -19.10 12.74 10.61
CA SER A 443 -19.57 11.95 9.47
C SER A 443 -20.42 10.74 9.91
N GLU A 444 -21.75 10.89 9.85
CA GLU A 444 -22.75 9.86 10.18
C GLU A 444 -22.82 8.72 9.15
N LEU A 445 -22.33 8.93 7.93
CA LEU A 445 -22.39 7.98 6.82
C LEU A 445 -21.04 7.31 6.53
N ARG A 446 -20.27 7.03 7.58
CA ARG A 446 -18.90 6.53 7.44
C ARG A 446 -18.73 5.10 7.91
N PHE A 447 -18.01 4.31 7.14
CA PHE A 447 -17.65 2.95 7.51
C PHE A 447 -16.14 2.75 7.45
N SER A 448 -15.54 2.18 8.50
CA SER A 448 -14.11 1.88 8.50
C SER A 448 -13.77 0.65 9.33
N PHE A 449 -12.72 -0.06 8.92
CA PHE A 449 -12.12 -1.11 9.72
C PHE A 449 -10.61 -1.18 9.49
N GLY A 450 -9.87 -1.51 10.54
CA GLY A 450 -8.44 -1.76 10.42
C GLY A 450 -8.08 -3.14 9.94
N THR A 451 -6.93 -3.21 9.27
CA THR A 451 -6.47 -4.41 8.57
C THR A 451 -5.14 -4.97 9.07
N SER A 452 -4.56 -4.32 10.08
CA SER A 452 -3.43 -4.85 10.84
C SER A 452 -3.91 -5.51 12.14
N LYS A 453 -3.15 -6.50 12.62
CA LYS A 453 -3.38 -7.17 13.92
C LYS A 453 -3.38 -6.19 15.09
N ASN A 454 -2.67 -5.07 14.97
CA ASN A 454 -2.58 -4.06 16.01
C ASN A 454 -3.69 -2.99 15.92
N LEU A 455 -4.53 -3.06 14.88
CA LEU A 455 -5.53 -2.06 14.52
C LEU A 455 -6.90 -2.77 14.43
N GLU A 456 -7.43 -3.15 15.60
CA GLU A 456 -8.72 -3.86 15.73
C GLU A 456 -9.95 -2.93 15.74
N GLU A 457 -9.76 -1.63 15.58
CA GLU A 457 -10.89 -0.69 15.65
C GLU A 457 -11.78 -0.79 14.41
N ARG A 458 -13.04 -0.42 14.62
CA ARG A 458 -14.09 -0.45 13.61
C ARG A 458 -14.96 0.79 13.82
N ARG A 459 -15.53 1.31 12.74
CA ARG A 459 -16.45 2.45 12.75
C ARG A 459 -17.67 2.16 11.90
N VAL A 460 -18.84 2.50 12.43
CA VAL A 460 -20.13 2.45 11.72
C VAL A 460 -20.90 3.74 12.03
N GLY A 461 -20.97 4.61 11.05
CA GLY A 461 -21.50 5.96 11.16
C GLY A 461 -20.77 6.82 12.19
N SER A 462 -21.53 7.49 13.06
CA SER A 462 -21.01 8.29 14.17
C SER A 462 -20.46 7.46 15.34
N GLN A 463 -20.72 6.15 15.36
CA GLN A 463 -20.20 5.26 16.41
C GLN A 463 -18.77 4.83 16.09
N TYR A 464 -17.82 5.31 16.90
CA TYR A 464 -16.38 5.00 16.80
C TYR A 464 -15.92 4.06 17.92
N GLY A 465 -14.74 3.46 17.75
CA GLY A 465 -14.08 2.73 18.84
C GLY A 465 -14.70 1.37 19.16
N HIS A 466 -15.46 0.77 18.22
CA HIS A 466 -15.99 -0.58 18.35
C HIS A 466 -14.84 -1.61 18.33
N LYS A 467 -14.22 -1.83 19.48
CA LYS A 467 -13.30 -2.95 19.71
C LYS A 467 -14.13 -4.15 20.17
N ASN A 468 -14.04 -5.26 19.45
CA ASN A 468 -14.59 -6.55 19.89
C ASN A 468 -16.10 -6.56 20.18
N THR A 469 -16.88 -5.71 19.52
CA THR A 469 -18.34 -5.81 19.60
C THR A 469 -18.84 -7.00 18.77
N SER A 470 -19.78 -7.77 19.33
CA SER A 470 -20.54 -8.80 18.61
C SER A 470 -21.83 -8.26 17.99
N GLN A 471 -22.14 -6.98 18.19
CA GLN A 471 -23.35 -6.34 17.68
C GLN A 471 -23.38 -6.29 16.14
N TYR A 472 -22.20 -6.12 15.53
CA TYR A 472 -22.07 -5.95 14.09
C TYR A 472 -21.25 -7.08 13.45
N ASN A 473 -21.68 -7.46 12.24
CA ASN A 473 -20.88 -8.24 11.31
C ASN A 473 -20.37 -7.36 10.16
N LEU A 474 -19.11 -7.57 9.77
CA LEU A 474 -18.56 -7.08 8.51
C LEU A 474 -19.08 -7.97 7.39
N VAL A 475 -19.79 -7.36 6.46
CA VAL A 475 -20.40 -8.05 5.32
C VAL A 475 -19.87 -7.49 4.01
N ILE A 476 -19.60 -8.39 3.07
CA ILE A 476 -19.19 -8.05 1.70
C ILE A 476 -20.08 -8.87 0.75
N TYR A 477 -20.81 -8.15 -0.09
CA TYR A 477 -21.67 -8.68 -1.13
C TYR A 477 -21.05 -8.41 -2.51
N ALA A 478 -21.21 -9.33 -3.45
CA ALA A 478 -20.90 -9.10 -4.86
C ALA A 478 -22.11 -9.47 -5.72
N SER A 479 -22.45 -8.65 -6.71
CA SER A 479 -23.57 -8.93 -7.62
C SER A 479 -23.40 -10.29 -8.29
N LYS A 480 -24.48 -11.08 -8.39
CA LYS A 480 -24.48 -12.32 -9.16
C LYS A 480 -24.31 -12.00 -10.64
N ASP A 481 -23.56 -12.84 -11.35
CA ASP A 481 -23.50 -12.75 -12.81
C ASP A 481 -24.86 -13.16 -13.37
N ASN A 482 -25.37 -12.37 -14.33
CA ASN A 482 -26.58 -12.71 -15.07
C ASN A 482 -26.25 -13.80 -16.11
N ASN A 483 -25.87 -15.00 -15.64
CA ASN A 483 -25.67 -16.17 -16.50
C ASN A 483 -26.96 -16.57 -17.21
#